data_AF-K2FW17-F1
#
_entry.id   AF-K2FW17-F1
#
_cell.length_a   1.000
_cell.length_b   1.000
_cell.length_c   1.000
_cell.angle_alpha   90.00
_cell.angle_beta   90.00
_cell.angle_gamma   90.00
#
_symmetry.space_group_name_H-M   'P 1'
#
loop_
_entity.id
_entity.type
_entity.pdbx_description
1 polymer ?
#
loop_
_entity_poly.entity_id
_entity_poly.type
_entity_poly.pdbx_seq_one_letter_code
_entity_poly.pdbx_strand_id
1 'polypeptide(L)'
;MTKRLIQTRFFQRLLEIIVPISSWFLITLPLWLSPFHPALVAYFIIAFDLYFFSKSMSTAYACVVSYNEILFHSQIKYFKKLQNQKNYSRLKHFIIIPNYKEPLHKLEETVQELIKNDYPIKKNLYLILAFEKRETDASKKSRYISNKYQGFFKVIISYYHPLKHDEEPGKASNQTYAAKIVDKYVINNNLDRKNILITICDADSKLPKNYFSYLSFEYLKDKDRLFHFYWAPVLLYNNFWQLPFLVRMQATLSSILRLAFLSQKENLIQVSTYSTNLWLLKKINFWDIDIIPEDWHVFFQAFFTFGEKVRTIPLFTIVNGDAVFSGGTMRTLANRYEQEKRWAWGVTDVGYVLKKFFLTPHIGTWQKLKKIIFIAETHLFWPVSFFILTISASIPPLINPSFKRTVLGLLLPKLSALILTLSSVMLILYIYLDIKLRQKVNMRTSVSSLPLLIVQWYLLPIVSFFFSSLPALDAHTRILLGKKLKYKVTEKV
;
A
#
# COMPACT_ATOMS: atom_id res chain seq x y z
N MET A 1 -31.27 -13.57 16.47
CA MET A 1 -31.30 -12.13 16.81
C MET A 1 -29.99 -11.42 16.48
N THR A 2 -28.84 -11.93 16.92
CA THR A 2 -27.50 -11.31 16.77
C THR A 2 -27.06 -11.06 15.32
N LYS A 3 -27.29 -12.01 14.40
CA LYS A 3 -26.94 -11.85 12.96
C LYS A 3 -27.73 -10.73 12.27
N ARG A 4 -29.01 -10.51 12.64
CA ARG A 4 -29.83 -9.41 12.11
C ARG A 4 -29.32 -8.06 12.60
N LEU A 5 -28.90 -7.97 13.87
CA LEU A 5 -28.33 -6.74 14.45
C LEU A 5 -27.02 -6.33 13.75
N ILE A 6 -26.14 -7.30 13.48
CA ILE A 6 -24.84 -7.07 12.81
C ILE A 6 -25.02 -6.54 11.37
N GLN A 7 -26.14 -6.86 10.73
CA GLN A 7 -26.46 -6.40 9.38
C GLN A 7 -27.10 -5.01 9.33
N THR A 8 -27.47 -4.44 10.47
CA THR A 8 -28.08 -3.11 10.50
C THR A 8 -27.09 -2.01 10.10
N ARG A 9 -27.61 -0.96 9.45
CA ARG A 9 -26.84 0.24 9.11
C ARG A 9 -26.27 0.92 10.36
N PHE A 10 -27.01 0.89 11.47
CA PHE A 10 -26.56 1.44 12.75
C PHE A 10 -25.32 0.72 13.29
N PHE A 11 -25.33 -0.61 13.32
CA PHE A 11 -24.18 -1.38 13.80
C PHE A 11 -22.95 -1.16 12.90
N GLN A 12 -23.15 -1.20 11.58
CA GLN A 12 -22.07 -0.88 10.64
C GLN A 12 -21.49 0.52 10.87
N ARG A 13 -22.36 1.52 11.07
CA ARG A 13 -21.95 2.89 11.33
C ARG A 13 -21.13 3.02 12.61
N LEU A 14 -21.50 2.31 13.67
CA LEU A 14 -20.77 2.29 14.95
C LEU A 14 -19.33 1.76 14.77
N LEU A 15 -19.17 0.70 13.97
CA LEU A 15 -17.86 0.13 13.68
C LEU A 15 -17.00 1.05 12.79
N GLU A 16 -17.62 1.77 11.86
CA GLU A 16 -16.90 2.72 10.97
C GLU A 16 -16.35 3.94 11.73
N ILE A 17 -17.03 4.40 12.79
CA ILE A 17 -16.62 5.61 13.52
C ILE A 17 -15.64 5.37 14.66
N ILE A 18 -15.44 4.13 15.12
CA ILE A 18 -14.65 3.83 16.33
C ILE A 18 -13.20 4.34 16.25
N VAL A 19 -12.50 4.05 15.14
CA VAL A 19 -11.12 4.52 14.92
C VAL A 19 -11.09 6.04 14.68
N PRO A 20 -11.92 6.63 13.80
CA PRO A 20 -11.99 8.08 13.65
C PRO A 20 -12.27 8.88 14.92
N ILE A 21 -13.19 8.42 15.79
CA ILE A 21 -13.44 9.04 17.11
C ILE A 21 -12.19 8.93 17.97
N SER A 22 -11.58 7.75 18.00
CA SER A 22 -10.36 7.50 18.79
C SER A 22 -9.20 8.40 18.33
N SER A 23 -9.07 8.68 17.03
CA SER A 23 -8.07 9.62 16.51
C SER A 23 -8.26 11.03 17.09
N TRP A 24 -9.48 11.59 17.03
CA TRP A 24 -9.77 12.91 17.58
C TRP A 24 -9.63 12.96 19.09
N PHE A 25 -10.05 11.91 19.79
CA PHE A 25 -9.86 11.77 21.23
C PHE A 25 -8.36 11.85 21.59
N LEU A 26 -7.50 11.05 20.95
CA LEU A 26 -6.06 11.04 21.24
C LEU A 26 -5.37 12.36 20.87
N ILE A 27 -5.74 12.99 19.75
CA ILE A 27 -5.17 14.28 19.33
C ILE A 27 -5.51 15.40 20.32
N THR A 28 -6.74 15.41 20.83
CA THR A 28 -7.21 16.46 21.74
C THR A 28 -6.93 16.16 23.21
N LEU A 29 -6.60 14.92 23.56
CA LEU A 29 -6.32 14.47 24.94
C LEU A 29 -5.38 15.40 25.70
N PRO A 30 -4.24 15.85 25.15
CA PRO A 30 -3.36 16.76 25.88
C PRO A 30 -3.98 18.12 26.19
N LEU A 31 -4.97 18.58 25.42
CA LEU A 31 -5.59 19.90 25.64
C LEU A 31 -6.57 19.89 26.81
N TRP A 32 -7.49 18.92 26.85
CA TRP A 32 -8.56 18.91 27.86
C TRP A 32 -8.22 18.14 29.13
N LEU A 33 -7.26 17.20 29.09
CA LEU A 33 -6.87 16.42 30.27
C LEU A 33 -5.76 17.11 31.10
N SER A 34 -4.90 17.93 30.47
CA SER A 34 -3.79 18.62 31.16
C SER A 34 -4.21 19.59 32.27
N PRO A 35 -5.36 20.28 32.23
CA PRO A 35 -5.84 21.08 33.36
C PRO A 35 -6.05 20.26 34.63
N PHE A 36 -6.49 19.00 34.50
CA PHE A 36 -6.91 18.15 35.63
C PHE A 36 -5.85 17.11 36.02
N HIS A 37 -5.28 16.42 35.04
CA HIS A 37 -4.34 15.30 35.23
C HIS A 37 -3.11 15.39 34.30
N PRO A 38 -2.29 16.47 34.39
CA PRO A 38 -1.16 16.67 33.48
C PRO A 38 -0.07 15.62 33.60
N ALA A 39 0.10 14.98 34.77
CA ALA A 39 1.05 13.88 34.94
C ALA A 39 0.65 12.64 34.12
N LEU A 40 -0.65 12.32 34.05
CA LEU A 40 -1.15 11.21 33.23
C LEU A 40 -0.92 11.47 31.74
N VAL A 41 -1.14 12.71 31.29
CA VAL A 41 -0.84 13.16 29.92
C VAL A 41 0.66 13.02 29.63
N ALA A 42 1.52 13.42 30.56
CA ALA A 42 2.97 13.28 30.41
C ALA A 42 3.40 11.81 30.27
N TYR A 43 2.87 10.90 31.09
CA TYR A 43 3.16 9.47 30.97
C TYR A 43 2.67 8.89 29.64
N PHE A 44 1.49 9.29 29.19
CA PHE A 44 0.97 8.91 27.88
C PHE A 44 1.89 9.35 26.74
N ILE A 45 2.34 10.61 26.74
CA ILE A 45 3.25 11.15 25.71
C ILE A 45 4.58 10.39 25.71
N ILE A 46 5.21 10.22 26.88
CA ILE A 46 6.49 9.50 26.99
C ILE A 46 6.34 8.05 26.53
N ALA A 47 5.25 7.36 26.90
CA ALA A 47 4.98 6.00 26.44
C ALA A 47 4.81 5.93 24.92
N PHE A 48 4.14 6.91 24.32
CA PHE A 48 3.98 7.00 22.87
C PHE A 48 5.32 7.27 22.16
N ASP A 49 6.15 8.16 22.70
CA ASP A 49 7.49 8.45 22.16
C ASP A 49 8.38 7.21 22.20
N LEU A 50 8.36 6.45 23.32
CA LEU A 50 9.11 5.19 23.45
C LEU A 50 8.58 4.11 22.49
N TYR A 51 7.27 4.01 22.32
CA TYR A 51 6.66 3.15 21.33
C TYR A 51 7.12 3.51 19.91
N PHE A 52 7.10 4.79 19.55
CA PHE A 52 7.55 5.27 18.25
C PHE A 52 9.05 5.02 18.02
N PHE A 53 9.88 5.21 19.04
CA PHE A 53 11.31 4.86 18.98
C PHE A 53 11.52 3.36 18.69
N SER A 54 10.81 2.49 19.42
CA SER A 54 10.85 1.04 19.19
C SER A 54 10.38 0.66 17.78
N LYS A 55 9.30 1.29 17.30
CA LYS A 55 8.77 1.08 15.95
C LYS A 55 9.75 1.55 14.87
N SER A 56 10.43 2.67 15.10
CA SER A 56 11.46 3.20 14.21
C SER A 56 12.65 2.24 14.11
N MET A 57 13.13 1.71 15.25
CA MET A 57 14.20 0.71 15.29
C MET A 57 13.80 -0.59 14.58
N SER A 58 12.57 -1.07 14.83
CA SER A 58 12.04 -2.28 14.19
C SER A 58 11.92 -2.12 12.67
N THR A 59 11.50 -0.94 12.21
CA THR A 59 11.39 -0.60 10.79
C THR A 59 12.77 -0.54 10.14
N ALA A 60 13.74 0.11 10.78
CA ALA A 60 15.14 0.14 10.36
C ALA A 60 15.73 -1.27 10.20
N TYR A 61 15.55 -2.13 11.20
CA TYR A 61 15.98 -3.53 11.13
C TYR A 61 15.31 -4.27 9.96
N ALA A 62 13.99 -4.14 9.81
CA ALA A 62 13.24 -4.79 8.73
C ALA A 62 13.72 -4.32 7.35
N CYS A 63 14.00 -3.03 7.16
CA CYS A 63 14.59 -2.50 5.93
C CYS A 63 15.93 -3.15 5.58
N VAL A 64 16.83 -3.32 6.57
CA VAL A 64 18.13 -3.94 6.35
C VAL A 64 17.97 -5.40 5.94
N VAL A 65 17.10 -6.14 6.63
CA VAL A 65 16.80 -7.54 6.28
C VAL A 65 16.25 -7.62 4.84
N SER A 66 15.22 -6.83 4.51
CA SER A 66 14.62 -6.86 3.17
C SER A 66 15.61 -6.46 2.08
N TYR A 67 16.47 -5.48 2.34
CA TYR A 67 17.51 -5.07 1.40
C TYR A 67 18.54 -6.18 1.15
N ASN A 68 19.01 -6.84 2.22
CA ASN A 68 19.95 -7.96 2.10
C ASN A 68 19.33 -9.15 1.35
N GLU A 69 18.07 -9.47 1.62
CA GLU A 69 17.34 -10.49 0.87
C GLU A 69 17.21 -10.12 -0.62
N ILE A 70 16.90 -8.86 -0.95
CA ILE A 70 16.88 -8.39 -2.34
C ILE A 70 18.26 -8.55 -3.00
N LEU A 71 19.35 -8.25 -2.29
CA LEU A 71 20.70 -8.44 -2.82
C LEU A 71 20.97 -9.91 -3.11
N PHE A 72 20.66 -10.80 -2.18
CA PHE A 72 20.82 -12.25 -2.35
C PHE A 72 19.99 -12.77 -3.53
N HIS A 73 18.69 -12.46 -3.54
CA HIS A 73 17.76 -12.93 -4.56
C HIS A 73 18.01 -12.33 -5.94
N SER A 74 18.63 -11.15 -6.04
CA SER A 74 19.04 -10.56 -7.32
C SER A 74 20.13 -11.35 -8.05
N GLN A 75 20.89 -12.19 -7.33
CA GLN A 75 21.94 -13.04 -7.91
C GLN A 75 21.38 -14.38 -8.44
N ILE A 76 20.15 -14.73 -8.05
CA ILE A 76 19.54 -16.02 -8.38
C ILE A 76 18.90 -15.96 -9.77
N LYS A 77 19.33 -16.86 -10.67
CA LYS A 77 18.73 -17.06 -11.99
C LYS A 77 17.45 -17.90 -11.88
N TYR A 78 16.35 -17.27 -11.47
CA TYR A 78 15.07 -17.96 -11.26
C TYR A 78 14.52 -18.67 -12.49
N PHE A 79 14.72 -18.13 -13.70
CA PHE A 79 14.32 -18.82 -14.92
C PHE A 79 14.94 -20.21 -15.05
N LYS A 80 16.22 -20.40 -14.65
CA LYS A 80 16.88 -21.72 -14.63
C LYS A 80 16.28 -22.63 -13.56
N LYS A 81 16.08 -22.11 -12.34
CA LYS A 81 15.48 -22.88 -11.24
C LYS A 81 14.06 -23.33 -11.58
N LEU A 82 13.29 -22.49 -12.27
CA LEU A 82 11.94 -22.76 -12.71
C LEU A 82 11.89 -23.87 -13.77
N GLN A 83 12.82 -23.87 -14.73
CA GLN A 83 12.90 -24.92 -15.75
C GLN A 83 13.12 -26.32 -15.17
N ASN A 84 13.72 -26.41 -13.97
CA ASN A 84 13.92 -27.66 -13.25
C ASN A 84 12.68 -28.09 -12.42
N GLN A 85 11.64 -27.26 -12.31
CA GLN A 85 10.43 -27.60 -11.56
C GLN A 85 9.46 -28.41 -12.42
N LYS A 86 8.83 -29.43 -11.84
CA LYS A 86 7.74 -30.15 -12.54
C LYS A 86 6.56 -29.20 -12.76
N ASN A 87 5.86 -29.38 -13.88
CA ASN A 87 4.63 -28.64 -14.24
C ASN A 87 4.77 -27.12 -14.44
N TYR A 88 5.98 -26.54 -14.47
CA TYR A 88 6.15 -25.10 -14.71
C TYR A 88 5.53 -24.64 -16.04
N SER A 89 5.48 -25.54 -17.03
CA SER A 89 4.87 -25.29 -18.34
C SER A 89 3.36 -25.14 -18.34
N ARG A 90 2.68 -25.56 -17.27
CA ARG A 90 1.23 -25.42 -17.13
C ARG A 90 0.82 -24.02 -16.71
N LEU A 91 1.70 -23.31 -16.00
CA LEU A 91 1.43 -21.98 -15.47
C LEU A 91 1.27 -20.95 -16.60
N LYS A 92 0.24 -20.11 -16.47
CA LYS A 92 -0.06 -19.00 -17.38
C LYS A 92 -0.18 -17.72 -16.56
N HIS A 93 0.42 -16.65 -17.06
CA HIS A 93 0.39 -15.34 -16.41
C HIS A 93 -0.56 -14.42 -17.17
N PHE A 94 -1.60 -13.99 -16.50
CA PHE A 94 -2.54 -12.97 -16.98
C PHE A 94 -2.23 -11.67 -16.26
N ILE A 95 -1.70 -10.71 -17.00
CA ILE A 95 -1.26 -9.42 -16.49
C ILE A 95 -2.37 -8.42 -16.77
N ILE A 96 -3.05 -7.97 -15.72
CA ILE A 96 -4.13 -6.99 -15.81
C ILE A 96 -3.54 -5.61 -15.51
N ILE A 97 -3.62 -4.71 -16.49
CA ILE A 97 -3.27 -3.31 -16.34
C ILE A 97 -4.57 -2.49 -16.24
N PRO A 98 -5.05 -2.18 -15.02
CA PRO A 98 -6.13 -1.22 -14.84
C PRO A 98 -5.66 0.18 -15.25
N ASN A 99 -6.43 0.83 -16.11
CA ASN A 99 -6.12 2.14 -16.65
C ASN A 99 -7.33 3.08 -16.59
N TYR A 100 -7.08 4.31 -16.14
CA TYR A 100 -7.99 5.43 -16.37
C TYR A 100 -7.21 6.74 -16.51
N LYS A 101 -7.30 7.36 -17.70
CA LYS A 101 -6.69 8.66 -18.03
C LYS A 101 -5.17 8.72 -17.95
N GLU A 102 -4.46 7.61 -17.75
CA GLU A 102 -2.99 7.63 -17.81
C GLU A 102 -2.53 7.91 -19.26
N PRO A 103 -1.41 8.62 -19.43
CA PRO A 103 -0.85 8.87 -20.75
C PRO A 103 -0.45 7.58 -21.48
N LEU A 104 -0.58 7.58 -22.82
CA LEU A 104 -0.20 6.43 -23.64
C LEU A 104 1.27 6.02 -23.46
N HIS A 105 2.17 7.00 -23.34
CA HIS A 105 3.59 6.73 -23.18
C HIS A 105 3.91 5.97 -21.88
N LYS A 106 3.18 6.22 -20.78
CA LYS A 106 3.34 5.48 -19.51
C LYS A 106 2.91 4.02 -19.65
N LEU A 107 1.74 3.80 -20.24
CA LEU A 107 1.26 2.45 -20.58
C LEU A 107 2.26 1.72 -21.47
N GLU A 108 2.80 2.42 -22.47
CA GLU A 108 3.79 1.86 -23.37
C GLU A 108 5.09 1.49 -22.65
N GLU A 109 5.65 2.37 -21.82
CA GLU A 109 6.84 2.08 -20.99
C GLU A 109 6.63 0.85 -20.10
N THR A 110 5.46 0.73 -19.48
CA THR A 110 5.10 -0.42 -18.65
C THR A 110 5.06 -1.70 -19.48
N VAL A 111 4.38 -1.71 -20.64
CA VAL A 111 4.35 -2.88 -21.54
C VAL A 111 5.73 -3.22 -22.08
N GLN A 112 6.56 -2.23 -22.40
CA GLN A 112 7.95 -2.44 -22.81
C GLN A 112 8.78 -3.09 -21.72
N GLU A 113 8.55 -2.77 -20.45
CA GLU A 113 9.25 -3.45 -19.35
C GLU A 113 8.73 -4.88 -19.16
N LEU A 114 7.42 -5.10 -19.31
CA LEU A 114 6.84 -6.43 -19.27
C LEU A 114 7.46 -7.37 -20.30
N ILE A 115 7.70 -6.94 -21.55
CA ILE A 115 8.25 -7.83 -22.58
C ILE A 115 9.72 -8.23 -22.33
N LYS A 116 10.48 -7.41 -21.61
CA LYS A 116 11.91 -7.65 -21.29
C LYS A 116 12.14 -8.76 -20.25
N ASN A 117 11.06 -9.32 -19.67
CA ASN A 117 11.13 -10.35 -18.65
C ASN A 117 11.95 -11.59 -19.05
N ASP A 118 12.36 -12.43 -18.10
CA ASP A 118 13.11 -13.67 -18.33
C ASP A 118 12.27 -14.95 -18.23
N TYR A 119 10.94 -14.84 -18.25
CA TYR A 119 10.05 -16.00 -18.16
C TYR A 119 10.29 -16.95 -19.35
N PRO A 120 10.57 -18.24 -19.10
CA PRO A 120 11.02 -19.16 -20.15
C PRO A 120 9.94 -19.49 -21.18
N ILE A 121 8.65 -19.31 -20.86
CA ILE A 121 7.54 -19.69 -21.75
C ILE A 121 6.77 -18.44 -22.15
N LYS A 122 7.32 -17.68 -23.08
CA LYS A 122 6.72 -16.42 -23.58
C LYS A 122 5.29 -16.60 -24.08
N LYS A 123 4.98 -17.73 -24.71
CA LYS A 123 3.62 -18.11 -25.15
C LYS A 123 2.59 -18.34 -24.02
N ASN A 124 3.00 -18.24 -22.75
CA ASN A 124 2.11 -18.34 -21.59
C ASN A 124 1.88 -16.99 -20.89
N LEU A 125 2.29 -15.88 -21.51
CA LEU A 125 1.99 -14.53 -21.05
C LEU A 125 0.76 -13.98 -21.79
N TYR A 126 -0.19 -13.44 -21.05
CA TYR A 126 -1.43 -12.84 -21.55
C TYR A 126 -1.52 -11.42 -20.98
N LEU A 127 -1.83 -10.46 -21.84
CA LEU A 127 -1.96 -9.06 -21.44
C LEU A 127 -3.43 -8.64 -21.49
N ILE A 128 -3.92 -8.09 -20.39
CA ILE A 128 -5.29 -7.60 -20.25
C ILE A 128 -5.24 -6.11 -20.01
N LEU A 129 -5.69 -5.33 -21.00
CA LEU A 129 -5.79 -3.89 -20.91
C LEU A 129 -7.19 -3.52 -20.41
N ALA A 130 -7.28 -3.19 -19.12
CA ALA A 130 -8.54 -2.92 -18.43
C ALA A 130 -8.78 -1.41 -18.37
N PHE A 131 -9.44 -0.86 -19.39
CA PHE A 131 -9.81 0.56 -19.44
C PHE A 131 -11.21 0.78 -18.84
N GLU A 132 -11.49 2.01 -18.43
CA GLU A 132 -12.86 2.43 -18.11
C GLU A 132 -13.55 3.06 -19.33
N LYS A 133 -14.83 2.74 -19.58
CA LYS A 133 -15.60 3.25 -20.73
C LYS A 133 -15.74 4.78 -20.74
N ARG A 134 -15.62 5.42 -19.57
CA ARG A 134 -15.64 6.89 -19.41
C ARG A 134 -14.35 7.59 -19.88
N GLU A 135 -13.30 6.85 -20.23
CA GLU A 135 -12.10 7.41 -20.86
C GLU A 135 -12.29 7.49 -22.38
N THR A 136 -12.29 8.71 -22.93
CA THR A 136 -12.63 8.99 -24.33
C THR A 136 -11.60 8.44 -25.32
N ASP A 137 -10.33 8.39 -24.94
CA ASP A 137 -9.20 7.93 -25.77
C ASP A 137 -8.81 6.47 -25.51
N ALA A 138 -9.52 5.77 -24.62
CA ALA A 138 -9.24 4.38 -24.25
C ALA A 138 -9.12 3.45 -25.47
N SER A 139 -10.05 3.54 -26.42
CA SER A 139 -10.03 2.67 -27.61
C SER A 139 -8.87 2.96 -28.55
N LYS A 140 -8.35 4.19 -28.58
CA LYS A 140 -7.17 4.53 -29.38
C LYS A 140 -5.92 3.94 -28.73
N LYS A 141 -5.77 4.13 -27.42
CA LYS A 141 -4.65 3.60 -26.62
C LYS A 141 -4.58 2.07 -26.68
N SER A 142 -5.69 1.41 -26.44
CA SER A 142 -5.77 -0.06 -26.44
C SER A 142 -5.40 -0.66 -27.79
N ARG A 143 -5.89 -0.09 -28.91
CA ARG A 143 -5.55 -0.52 -30.28
C ARG A 143 -4.08 -0.29 -30.59
N TYR A 144 -3.53 0.86 -30.21
CA TYR A 144 -2.11 1.15 -30.39
C TYR A 144 -1.23 0.09 -29.71
N ILE A 145 -1.47 -0.16 -28.41
CA ILE A 145 -0.72 -1.15 -27.64
C ILE A 145 -0.94 -2.56 -28.19
N SER A 146 -2.18 -2.94 -28.50
CA SER A 146 -2.50 -4.26 -29.03
C SER A 146 -1.78 -4.53 -30.35
N ASN A 147 -1.84 -3.59 -31.30
CA ASN A 147 -1.21 -3.75 -32.61
C ASN A 147 0.32 -3.81 -32.52
N LYS A 148 0.92 -2.97 -31.67
CA LYS A 148 2.37 -2.88 -31.51
C LYS A 148 2.97 -4.09 -30.78
N TYR A 149 2.25 -4.67 -29.82
CA TYR A 149 2.80 -5.68 -28.91
C TYR A 149 2.18 -7.07 -29.01
N GLN A 150 1.22 -7.31 -29.91
CA GLN A 150 0.55 -8.61 -30.06
C GLN A 150 1.51 -9.81 -30.21
N GLY A 151 2.66 -9.64 -30.86
CA GLY A 151 3.64 -10.72 -31.05
C GLY A 151 4.35 -11.20 -29.77
N PHE A 152 4.28 -10.44 -28.68
CA PHE A 152 4.97 -10.77 -27.43
C PHE A 152 4.10 -11.50 -26.41
N PHE A 153 2.78 -11.48 -26.60
CA PHE A 153 1.81 -12.10 -25.71
C PHE A 153 1.02 -13.16 -26.47
N LYS A 154 0.56 -14.20 -25.78
CA LYS A 154 -0.29 -15.21 -26.39
C LYS A 154 -1.59 -14.62 -26.92
N VAL A 155 -2.18 -13.73 -26.12
CA VAL A 155 -3.34 -12.92 -26.46
C VAL A 155 -3.21 -11.59 -25.72
N ILE A 156 -3.56 -10.50 -26.41
CA ILE A 156 -3.84 -9.21 -25.78
C ILE A 156 -5.36 -9.02 -25.80
N ILE A 157 -5.95 -8.76 -24.65
CA ILE A 157 -7.40 -8.53 -24.56
C ILE A 157 -7.68 -7.16 -23.95
N SER A 158 -8.45 -6.35 -24.67
CA SER A 158 -8.81 -5.01 -24.24
C SER A 158 -10.29 -4.95 -23.87
N TYR A 159 -10.60 -4.34 -22.73
CA TYR A 159 -11.96 -4.14 -22.26
C TYR A 159 -12.20 -2.71 -21.78
N TYR A 160 -13.46 -2.31 -21.82
CA TYR A 160 -13.91 -0.99 -21.41
C TYR A 160 -15.03 -1.15 -20.39
N HIS A 161 -14.69 -1.04 -19.12
CA HIS A 161 -15.61 -1.24 -18.02
C HIS A 161 -16.72 -0.16 -18.03
N PRO A 162 -18.01 -0.53 -18.21
CA PRO A 162 -19.11 0.40 -18.04
C PRO A 162 -19.45 0.53 -16.55
N LEU A 163 -19.22 1.72 -15.97
CA LEU A 163 -19.54 1.98 -14.57
C LEU A 163 -21.04 1.83 -14.32
N LYS A 164 -21.41 1.00 -13.35
CA LYS A 164 -22.80 0.82 -12.90
C LYS A 164 -23.12 1.69 -11.69
N HIS A 165 -24.40 1.78 -11.35
CA HIS A 165 -24.86 2.58 -10.22
C HIS A 165 -24.38 2.01 -8.86
N ASP A 166 -24.29 0.70 -8.72
CA ASP A 166 -23.86 0.01 -7.51
C ASP A 166 -22.34 -0.07 -7.34
N GLU A 167 -21.57 0.51 -8.26
CA GLU A 167 -20.11 0.48 -8.28
C GLU A 167 -19.53 1.83 -7.88
N GLU A 168 -18.44 1.78 -7.11
CA GLU A 168 -17.59 2.95 -6.96
C GLU A 168 -16.59 2.99 -8.13
N PRO A 169 -16.40 4.15 -8.79
CA PRO A 169 -15.44 4.26 -9.87
C PRO A 169 -14.03 4.08 -9.33
N GLY A 170 -13.21 3.27 -10.00
CA GLY A 170 -11.82 3.08 -9.61
C GLY A 170 -11.27 1.72 -10.01
N LYS A 171 -10.13 1.38 -9.39
CA LYS A 171 -9.36 0.19 -9.72
C LYS A 171 -10.11 -1.11 -9.37
N ALA A 172 -10.81 -1.16 -8.23
CA ALA A 172 -11.54 -2.34 -7.77
C ALA A 172 -12.61 -2.83 -8.77
N SER A 173 -13.54 -1.95 -9.15
CA SER A 173 -14.62 -2.29 -10.09
C SER A 173 -14.08 -2.63 -11.48
N ASN A 174 -13.13 -1.84 -11.98
CA ASN A 174 -12.48 -2.08 -13.27
C ASN A 174 -11.75 -3.44 -13.33
N GLN A 175 -10.92 -3.76 -12.34
CA GLN A 175 -10.17 -5.02 -12.33
C GLN A 175 -11.06 -6.23 -12.04
N THR A 176 -12.15 -6.09 -11.26
CA THR A 176 -13.17 -7.14 -11.11
C THR A 176 -13.85 -7.44 -12.45
N TYR A 177 -14.20 -6.41 -13.22
CA TYR A 177 -14.75 -6.60 -14.56
C TYR A 177 -13.77 -7.34 -15.47
N ALA A 178 -12.51 -6.91 -15.51
CA ALA A 178 -11.47 -7.57 -16.29
C ALA A 178 -11.24 -9.04 -15.87
N ALA A 179 -11.14 -9.30 -14.56
CA ALA A 179 -10.89 -10.64 -14.03
C ALA A 179 -12.05 -11.61 -14.29
N LYS A 180 -13.30 -11.13 -14.26
CA LYS A 180 -14.48 -11.93 -14.66
C LYS A 180 -14.41 -12.34 -16.13
N ILE A 181 -13.80 -11.53 -16.98
CA ILE A 181 -13.65 -11.87 -18.39
C ILE A 181 -12.48 -12.83 -18.62
N VAL A 182 -11.37 -12.64 -17.89
CA VAL A 182 -10.31 -13.64 -17.83
C VAL A 182 -10.88 -15.00 -17.37
N ASP A 183 -11.75 -15.01 -16.37
CA ASP A 183 -12.43 -16.22 -15.89
C ASP A 183 -13.25 -16.91 -17.00
N LYS A 184 -14.00 -16.14 -17.80
CA LYS A 184 -14.72 -16.65 -18.97
C LYS A 184 -13.78 -17.21 -20.03
N TYR A 185 -12.69 -16.51 -20.33
CA TYR A 185 -11.67 -16.98 -21.27
C TYR A 185 -11.06 -18.31 -20.82
N VAL A 186 -10.74 -18.43 -19.53
CA VAL A 186 -10.20 -19.65 -18.91
C VAL A 186 -11.18 -20.81 -19.03
N ILE A 187 -12.48 -20.59 -18.77
CA ILE A 187 -13.52 -21.60 -18.97
C ILE A 187 -13.61 -22.04 -20.44
N ASN A 188 -13.72 -21.08 -21.37
CA ASN A 188 -13.92 -21.37 -22.80
C ASN A 188 -12.73 -22.12 -23.43
N ASN A 189 -11.54 -22.02 -22.84
CA ASN A 189 -10.34 -22.70 -23.30
C ASN A 189 -9.98 -23.94 -22.45
N ASN A 190 -10.91 -24.43 -21.61
CA ASN A 190 -10.71 -25.59 -20.73
C ASN A 190 -9.42 -25.50 -19.87
N LEU A 191 -9.11 -24.31 -19.37
CA LEU A 191 -7.94 -24.06 -18.54
C LEU A 191 -8.29 -24.21 -17.05
N ASP A 192 -7.38 -24.79 -16.27
CA ASP A 192 -7.54 -24.88 -14.81
C ASP A 192 -7.10 -23.56 -14.14
N ARG A 193 -8.04 -22.91 -13.44
CA ARG A 193 -7.85 -21.69 -12.64
C ARG A 193 -6.66 -21.78 -11.68
N LYS A 194 -6.34 -22.98 -11.15
CA LYS A 194 -5.21 -23.20 -10.23
C LYS A 194 -3.85 -22.99 -10.89
N ASN A 195 -3.79 -23.06 -12.22
CA ASN A 195 -2.58 -22.81 -13.02
C ASN A 195 -2.56 -21.40 -13.65
N ILE A 196 -3.53 -20.55 -13.31
CA ILE A 196 -3.64 -19.18 -13.82
C ILE A 196 -3.20 -18.21 -12.72
N LEU A 197 -2.06 -17.57 -12.95
CA LEU A 197 -1.56 -16.48 -12.13
C LEU A 197 -2.08 -15.16 -12.67
N ILE A 198 -2.63 -14.34 -11.79
CA ILE A 198 -3.16 -13.01 -12.07
C ILE A 198 -2.21 -12.02 -11.43
N THR A 199 -1.62 -11.15 -12.25
CA THR A 199 -0.81 -10.01 -11.78
C THR A 199 -1.61 -8.74 -12.03
N ILE A 200 -1.98 -8.04 -10.97
CA ILE A 200 -2.50 -6.67 -11.06
C ILE A 200 -1.30 -5.74 -11.12
N CYS A 201 -1.15 -5.03 -12.24
CA CYS A 201 -0.01 -4.17 -12.52
C CYS A 201 -0.50 -2.75 -12.77
N ASP A 202 -0.21 -1.82 -11.87
CA ASP A 202 -0.54 -0.41 -12.13
C ASP A 202 0.10 0.08 -13.44
N ALA A 203 -0.54 1.02 -14.11
CA ALA A 203 -0.16 1.51 -15.44
C ALA A 203 1.26 2.12 -15.51
N ASP A 204 1.83 2.50 -14.37
CA ASP A 204 3.19 3.05 -14.22
C ASP A 204 4.15 2.09 -13.49
N SER A 205 3.75 0.83 -13.24
CA SER A 205 4.59 -0.16 -12.55
C SER A 205 5.53 -0.88 -13.51
N LYS A 206 6.83 -0.67 -13.32
CA LYS A 206 7.92 -1.35 -14.02
C LYS A 206 8.33 -2.60 -13.26
N LEU A 207 7.79 -3.74 -13.67
CA LEU A 207 8.15 -5.05 -13.10
C LEU A 207 9.59 -5.44 -13.48
N PRO A 208 10.39 -5.97 -12.54
CA PRO A 208 11.76 -6.35 -12.83
C PRO A 208 11.81 -7.56 -13.76
N LYS A 209 12.91 -7.69 -14.52
CA LYS A 209 13.11 -8.76 -15.50
C LYS A 209 12.81 -10.18 -14.96
N ASN A 210 13.18 -10.45 -13.70
CA ASN A 210 13.00 -11.76 -13.07
C ASN A 210 11.61 -12.00 -12.47
N TYR A 211 10.68 -11.03 -12.54
CA TYR A 211 9.42 -11.07 -11.77
C TYR A 211 8.62 -12.35 -12.01
N PHE A 212 8.31 -12.66 -13.27
CA PHE A 212 7.45 -13.80 -13.60
C PHE A 212 8.12 -15.15 -13.36
N SER A 213 9.44 -15.26 -13.57
CA SER A 213 10.17 -16.49 -13.27
C SER A 213 10.28 -16.74 -11.77
N TYR A 214 10.54 -15.68 -10.99
CA TYR A 214 10.58 -15.74 -9.54
C TYR A 214 9.20 -16.05 -8.95
N LEU A 215 8.17 -15.32 -9.35
CA LEU A 215 6.77 -15.58 -8.96
C LEU A 215 6.37 -17.03 -9.23
N SER A 216 6.66 -17.54 -10.43
CA SER A 216 6.31 -18.93 -10.80
C SER A 216 7.07 -19.94 -9.96
N PHE A 217 8.35 -19.69 -9.69
CA PHE A 217 9.17 -20.58 -8.87
C PHE A 217 8.64 -20.65 -7.43
N GLU A 218 8.36 -19.49 -6.82
CA GLU A 218 7.78 -19.44 -5.47
C GLU A 218 6.39 -20.07 -5.44
N TYR A 219 5.54 -19.78 -6.43
CA TYR A 219 4.20 -20.38 -6.51
C TYR A 219 4.26 -21.91 -6.56
N LEU A 220 5.18 -22.51 -7.33
CA LEU A 220 5.28 -23.98 -7.41
C LEU A 220 5.86 -24.61 -6.14
N LYS A 221 6.79 -23.92 -5.47
CA LYS A 221 7.41 -24.35 -4.21
C LYS A 221 6.43 -24.27 -3.04
N ASP A 222 5.51 -23.31 -3.10
CA ASP A 222 4.52 -23.05 -2.07
C ASP A 222 3.43 -24.14 -2.03
N LYS A 223 3.28 -24.74 -0.84
CA LYS A 223 2.35 -25.84 -0.58
C LYS A 223 0.90 -25.34 -0.53
N ASP A 224 0.67 -24.13 -0.02
CA ASP A 224 -0.65 -23.52 0.17
C ASP A 224 -0.91 -22.39 -0.83
N ARG A 225 -0.18 -22.39 -1.94
CA ARG A 225 -0.20 -21.39 -3.03
C ARG A 225 -1.56 -20.90 -3.49
N LEU A 226 -2.60 -21.73 -3.37
CA LEU A 226 -3.97 -21.36 -3.74
C LEU A 226 -4.56 -20.28 -2.83
N PHE A 227 -4.04 -20.12 -1.62
CA PHE A 227 -4.53 -19.15 -0.63
C PHE A 227 -3.64 -17.91 -0.50
N HIS A 228 -2.56 -17.83 -1.28
CA HIS A 228 -1.54 -16.81 -1.09
C HIS A 228 -1.57 -15.70 -2.16
N PHE A 229 -1.18 -14.52 -1.72
CA PHE A 229 -0.76 -13.41 -2.56
C PHE A 229 0.77 -13.39 -2.64
N TYR A 230 1.32 -12.76 -3.67
CA TYR A 230 2.75 -12.60 -3.88
C TYR A 230 3.05 -11.15 -4.19
N TRP A 231 4.01 -10.56 -3.50
CA TRP A 231 4.24 -9.12 -3.56
C TRP A 231 5.72 -8.74 -3.52
N ALA A 232 6.09 -7.84 -4.42
CA ALA A 232 7.36 -7.13 -4.40
C ALA A 232 7.07 -5.66 -4.06
N PRO A 233 7.96 -4.96 -3.33
CA PRO A 233 7.75 -3.60 -2.93
C PRO A 233 7.76 -2.69 -4.16
N VAL A 234 6.73 -1.85 -4.26
CA VAL A 234 6.64 -0.80 -5.28
C VAL A 234 7.37 0.45 -4.78
N LEU A 235 8.59 0.67 -5.25
CA LEU A 235 9.42 1.82 -4.90
C LEU A 235 9.18 2.96 -5.89
N LEU A 236 9.05 4.19 -5.40
CA LEU A 236 8.58 5.35 -6.16
C LEU A 236 9.76 6.17 -6.71
N TYR A 237 10.61 5.53 -7.53
CA TYR A 237 11.87 6.13 -8.00
C TYR A 237 11.90 6.48 -9.49
N ASN A 238 10.92 6.06 -10.29
CA ASN A 238 11.00 6.17 -11.75
C ASN A 238 11.10 7.63 -12.25
N ASN A 239 10.38 8.57 -11.63
CA ASN A 239 10.41 10.01 -11.94
C ASN A 239 11.04 10.87 -10.82
N PHE A 240 11.87 10.27 -9.95
CA PHE A 240 12.30 10.86 -8.67
C PHE A 240 12.88 12.29 -8.74
N TRP A 241 13.73 12.55 -9.74
CA TRP A 241 14.38 13.86 -9.90
C TRP A 241 13.50 14.94 -10.50
N GLN A 242 12.36 14.57 -11.09
CA GLN A 242 11.36 15.50 -11.61
C GLN A 242 10.44 16.02 -10.49
N LEU A 243 10.42 15.34 -9.33
CA LEU A 243 9.52 15.66 -8.23
C LEU A 243 9.92 16.97 -7.55
N PRO A 244 8.92 17.80 -7.16
CA PRO A 244 9.13 18.86 -6.18
C PRO A 244 9.72 18.32 -4.89
N PHE A 245 10.50 19.16 -4.21
CA PHE A 245 11.31 18.75 -3.07
C PHE A 245 10.52 18.03 -1.95
N LEU A 246 9.38 18.57 -1.52
CA LEU A 246 8.56 17.96 -0.45
C LEU A 246 7.93 16.62 -0.88
N VAL A 247 7.55 16.48 -2.15
CA VAL A 247 7.01 15.22 -2.67
C VAL A 247 8.10 14.16 -2.81
N ARG A 248 9.33 14.57 -3.11
CA ARG A 248 10.50 13.70 -3.14
C ARG A 248 10.79 13.09 -1.76
N MET A 249 10.74 13.90 -0.70
CA MET A 249 10.89 13.40 0.67
C MET A 249 9.85 12.33 1.01
N GLN A 250 8.59 12.58 0.64
CA GLN A 250 7.51 11.64 0.85
C GLN A 250 7.73 10.34 0.04
N ALA A 251 8.14 10.44 -1.22
CA ALA A 251 8.42 9.29 -2.07
C ALA A 251 9.55 8.42 -1.48
N THR A 252 10.60 9.03 -0.93
CA THR A 252 11.66 8.33 -0.18
C THR A 252 11.08 7.59 1.03
N LEU A 253 10.33 8.27 1.90
CA LEU A 253 9.75 7.66 3.10
C LEU A 253 8.80 6.50 2.76
N SER A 254 7.93 6.69 1.77
CA SER A 254 7.01 5.64 1.32
C SER A 254 7.75 4.45 0.73
N SER A 255 8.85 4.66 0.02
CA SER A 255 9.64 3.57 -0.58
C SER A 255 10.37 2.77 0.49
N ILE A 256 10.96 3.44 1.48
CA ILE A 256 11.62 2.80 2.63
C ILE A 256 10.62 2.01 3.48
N LEU A 257 9.43 2.57 3.73
CA LEU A 257 8.40 1.86 4.49
C LEU A 257 7.91 0.61 3.76
N ARG A 258 7.67 0.70 2.44
CA ARG A 258 7.30 -0.47 1.61
C ARG A 258 8.40 -1.52 1.57
N LEU A 259 9.67 -1.12 1.58
CA LEU A 259 10.78 -2.04 1.74
C LEU A 259 10.68 -2.79 3.08
N ALA A 260 10.50 -2.07 4.20
CA ALA A 260 10.37 -2.68 5.53
C ALA A 260 9.24 -3.71 5.61
N PHE A 261 8.13 -3.47 4.91
CA PHE A 261 6.96 -4.35 4.92
C PHE A 261 7.27 -5.76 4.42
N LEU A 262 8.21 -5.93 3.48
CA LEU A 262 8.56 -7.25 2.94
C LEU A 262 8.96 -8.27 4.02
N SER A 263 9.64 -7.81 5.08
CA SER A 263 10.11 -8.68 6.18
C SER A 263 9.07 -8.85 7.29
N GLN A 264 7.85 -8.33 7.17
CA GLN A 264 6.83 -8.38 8.23
C GLN A 264 6.07 -9.71 8.34
N LYS A 265 6.46 -10.75 7.58
CA LYS A 265 5.95 -12.13 7.66
C LYS A 265 4.42 -12.17 7.68
N GLU A 266 3.81 -12.54 8.81
CA GLU A 266 2.36 -12.69 8.96
C GLU A 266 1.58 -11.39 8.74
N ASN A 267 2.21 -10.24 8.96
CA ASN A 267 1.58 -8.92 8.82
C ASN A 267 1.80 -8.31 7.42
N LEU A 268 2.54 -8.97 6.54
CA LEU A 268 2.70 -8.48 5.17
C LEU A 268 1.36 -8.54 4.44
N ILE A 269 0.92 -7.38 3.94
CA ILE A 269 -0.23 -7.24 3.05
C ILE A 269 0.26 -6.51 1.80
N GLN A 270 -0.14 -7.01 0.64
CA GLN A 270 0.25 -6.45 -0.65
C GLN A 270 -0.35 -5.05 -0.88
N VAL A 271 0.36 -4.24 -1.68
CA VAL A 271 -0.06 -2.88 -2.04
C VAL A 271 0.28 -2.58 -3.49
N SER A 272 -0.62 -1.89 -4.21
CA SER A 272 -0.49 -1.39 -5.57
C SER A 272 -0.37 -2.50 -6.62
N THR A 273 0.80 -3.13 -6.75
CA THR A 273 1.08 -4.14 -7.78
C THR A 273 1.45 -5.47 -7.13
N TYR A 274 0.64 -6.50 -7.38
CA TYR A 274 0.77 -7.82 -6.75
C TYR A 274 0.23 -8.94 -7.63
N SER A 275 0.54 -10.17 -7.23
CA SER A 275 0.06 -11.36 -7.92
C SER A 275 -0.70 -12.31 -6.99
N THR A 276 -1.64 -13.05 -7.54
CA THR A 276 -2.28 -14.22 -6.90
C THR A 276 -2.73 -15.20 -7.97
N ASN A 277 -3.56 -16.17 -7.63
CA ASN A 277 -4.12 -17.13 -8.58
C ASN A 277 -5.62 -16.86 -8.82
N LEU A 278 -6.10 -17.17 -10.03
CA LEU A 278 -7.50 -16.95 -10.41
C LEU A 278 -8.48 -17.78 -9.57
N TRP A 279 -8.05 -18.94 -9.05
CA TRP A 279 -8.89 -19.75 -8.19
C TRP A 279 -9.25 -19.01 -6.89
N LEU A 280 -8.29 -18.33 -6.26
CA LEU A 280 -8.53 -17.53 -5.04
C LEU A 280 -9.52 -16.41 -5.33
N LEU A 281 -9.24 -15.61 -6.36
CA LEU A 281 -10.11 -14.49 -6.76
C LEU A 281 -11.53 -14.97 -7.04
N LYS A 282 -11.69 -16.08 -7.77
CA LYS A 282 -13.02 -16.63 -8.04
C LYS A 282 -13.74 -17.05 -6.75
N LYS A 283 -13.03 -17.63 -5.79
CA LYS A 283 -13.62 -18.11 -4.54
C LYS A 283 -14.08 -16.99 -3.61
N ILE A 284 -13.40 -15.85 -3.64
CA ILE A 284 -13.79 -14.66 -2.86
C ILE A 284 -14.74 -13.74 -3.64
N ASN A 285 -15.16 -14.13 -4.85
CA ASN A 285 -15.99 -13.35 -5.76
C ASN A 285 -15.33 -12.05 -6.27
N PHE A 286 -14.02 -12.10 -6.51
CA PHE A 286 -13.16 -10.99 -6.96
C PHE A 286 -13.15 -9.83 -5.95
N TRP A 287 -12.70 -8.65 -6.37
CA TRP A 287 -12.72 -7.46 -5.52
C TRP A 287 -14.14 -6.95 -5.36
N ASP A 288 -14.51 -6.57 -4.13
CA ASP A 288 -15.73 -5.82 -3.88
C ASP A 288 -15.70 -4.52 -4.72
N ILE A 289 -16.81 -4.19 -5.37
CA ILE A 289 -16.86 -3.18 -6.45
C ILE A 289 -17.23 -1.77 -5.96
N ASP A 290 -17.62 -1.65 -4.69
CA ASP A 290 -18.09 -0.46 -4.01
C ASP A 290 -17.05 0.13 -3.04
N ILE A 291 -15.77 -0.25 -3.23
CA ILE A 291 -14.67 0.14 -2.37
C ILE A 291 -13.57 0.91 -3.12
N ILE A 292 -12.91 1.81 -2.40
CA ILE A 292 -11.77 2.60 -2.87
C ILE A 292 -10.42 1.93 -2.54
N PRO A 293 -10.16 1.46 -1.30
CA PRO A 293 -8.88 0.86 -0.92
C PRO A 293 -8.86 -0.66 -1.21
N GLU A 294 -8.59 -1.06 -2.44
CA GLU A 294 -8.81 -2.44 -2.89
C GLU A 294 -7.75 -3.47 -2.48
N ASP A 295 -6.51 -3.01 -2.28
CA ASP A 295 -5.36 -3.89 -2.07
C ASP A 295 -5.43 -4.65 -0.73
N TRP A 296 -5.70 -3.93 0.36
CA TRP A 296 -5.86 -4.51 1.70
C TRP A 296 -7.22 -5.19 1.82
N HIS A 297 -8.26 -4.60 1.23
CA HIS A 297 -9.60 -5.15 1.28
C HIS A 297 -9.67 -6.56 0.69
N VAL A 298 -9.06 -6.82 -0.48
CA VAL A 298 -9.08 -8.17 -1.07
C VAL A 298 -8.33 -9.21 -0.23
N PHE A 299 -7.27 -8.78 0.47
CA PHE A 299 -6.59 -9.63 1.45
C PHE A 299 -7.56 -10.03 2.56
N PHE A 300 -8.32 -9.07 3.10
CA PHE A 300 -9.31 -9.36 4.15
C PHE A 300 -10.52 -10.14 3.64
N GLN A 301 -10.99 -9.92 2.41
CA GLN A 301 -12.00 -10.78 1.76
C GLN A 301 -11.52 -12.24 1.77
N ALA A 302 -10.28 -12.49 1.38
CA ALA A 302 -9.68 -13.81 1.40
C ALA A 302 -9.51 -14.35 2.83
N PHE A 303 -8.93 -13.58 3.74
CA PHE A 303 -8.69 -13.98 5.13
C PHE A 303 -10.00 -14.36 5.83
N PHE A 304 -11.06 -13.58 5.69
CA PHE A 304 -12.36 -13.89 6.30
C PHE A 304 -13.12 -15.03 5.60
N THR A 305 -12.67 -15.44 4.40
CA THR A 305 -13.19 -16.63 3.72
C THR A 305 -12.44 -17.89 4.17
N PHE A 306 -11.11 -17.85 4.23
CA PHE A 306 -10.25 -19.05 4.36
C PHE A 306 -9.41 -19.12 5.64
N GLY A 307 -9.43 -18.09 6.48
CA GLY A 307 -8.68 -18.02 7.73
C GLY A 307 -7.18 -17.87 7.53
N GLU A 308 -6.40 -18.47 8.44
CA GLU A 308 -4.95 -18.29 8.59
C GLU A 308 -4.11 -18.81 7.42
N LYS A 309 -4.72 -19.59 6.52
CA LYS A 309 -4.08 -20.02 5.28
C LYS A 309 -3.78 -18.86 4.34
N VAL A 310 -4.48 -17.73 4.51
CA VAL A 310 -4.26 -16.55 3.66
C VAL A 310 -3.06 -15.77 4.16
N ARG A 311 -2.08 -15.62 3.27
CA ARG A 311 -0.81 -14.94 3.53
C ARG A 311 -0.32 -14.26 2.27
N THR A 312 0.55 -13.28 2.45
CA THR A 312 1.29 -12.67 1.36
C THR A 312 2.74 -13.13 1.43
N ILE A 313 3.22 -13.74 0.36
CA ILE A 313 4.59 -14.23 0.22
C ILE A 313 5.44 -13.10 -0.39
N PRO A 314 6.51 -12.66 0.29
CA PRO A 314 7.37 -11.62 -0.26
C PRO A 314 8.17 -12.15 -1.45
N LEU A 315 8.21 -11.36 -2.51
CA LEU A 315 9.15 -11.50 -3.62
C LEU A 315 10.23 -10.45 -3.42
N PHE A 316 11.43 -10.87 -3.02
CA PHE A 316 12.58 -10.00 -2.78
C PHE A 316 13.23 -9.55 -4.10
N THR A 317 12.47 -8.76 -4.86
CA THR A 317 12.90 -8.02 -6.06
C THR A 317 12.29 -6.62 -5.98
N ILE A 318 12.55 -5.72 -6.94
CA ILE A 318 12.06 -4.33 -6.88
C ILE A 318 11.11 -4.06 -8.03
N VAL A 319 9.88 -3.64 -7.73
CA VAL A 319 8.99 -3.01 -8.71
C VAL A 319 9.21 -1.51 -8.61
N ASN A 320 9.50 -0.85 -9.72
CA ASN A 320 9.70 0.60 -9.74
C ASN A 320 8.45 1.28 -10.28
N GLY A 321 8.00 2.38 -9.67
CA GLY A 321 6.82 3.13 -10.09
C GLY A 321 7.04 4.64 -10.05
N ASP A 322 6.07 5.38 -10.57
CA ASP A 322 6.08 6.84 -10.52
C ASP A 322 5.50 7.35 -9.19
N ALA A 323 6.20 8.30 -8.61
CA ALA A 323 5.62 9.18 -7.61
C ALA A 323 4.68 10.20 -8.29
N VAL A 324 3.82 10.84 -7.50
CA VAL A 324 2.87 11.84 -8.01
C VAL A 324 3.63 13.02 -8.59
N PHE A 325 3.40 13.28 -9.88
CA PHE A 325 3.92 14.45 -10.57
C PHE A 325 2.90 14.97 -11.57
N SER A 326 2.60 16.27 -11.52
CA SER A 326 1.55 16.86 -12.37
C SER A 326 2.06 18.14 -13.06
N GLY A 327 3.33 18.15 -13.45
CA GLY A 327 3.99 19.24 -14.20
C GLY A 327 4.37 20.47 -13.37
N GLY A 328 3.58 20.86 -12.38
CA GLY A 328 3.82 22.03 -11.53
C GLY A 328 3.83 21.72 -10.04
N THR A 329 4.62 22.47 -9.25
CA THR A 329 4.80 22.22 -7.80
C THR A 329 3.49 22.24 -7.03
N MET A 330 2.70 23.32 -7.11
CA MET A 330 1.45 23.44 -6.33
C MET A 330 0.42 22.39 -6.73
N ARG A 331 0.28 22.12 -8.04
CA ARG A 331 -0.62 21.07 -8.54
C ARG A 331 -0.19 19.69 -8.04
N THR A 332 1.12 19.43 -8.03
CA THR A 332 1.70 18.16 -7.54
C THR A 332 1.48 17.99 -6.03
N LEU A 333 1.66 19.04 -5.22
CA LEU A 333 1.38 19.02 -3.79
C LEU A 333 -0.11 18.78 -3.50
N ALA A 334 -1.01 19.44 -4.22
CA ALA A 334 -2.46 19.23 -4.09
C ALA A 334 -2.86 17.79 -4.49
N ASN A 335 -2.32 17.27 -5.59
CA ASN A 335 -2.58 15.90 -6.02
C ASN A 335 -2.00 14.86 -5.05
N ARG A 336 -0.85 15.16 -4.41
CA ARG A 336 -0.27 14.34 -3.34
C ARG A 336 -1.18 14.29 -2.11
N TYR A 337 -1.71 15.44 -1.66
CA TYR A 337 -2.66 15.50 -0.56
C TYR A 337 -3.91 14.64 -0.83
N GLU A 338 -4.50 14.77 -2.02
CA GLU A 338 -5.66 13.96 -2.41
C GLU A 338 -5.35 12.46 -2.49
N GLN A 339 -4.15 12.08 -2.92
CA GLN A 339 -3.72 10.68 -2.93
C GLN A 339 -3.58 10.13 -1.51
N GLU A 340 -2.92 10.85 -0.60
CA GLU A 340 -2.74 10.42 0.79
C GLU A 340 -4.10 10.28 1.51
N LYS A 341 -5.00 11.24 1.29
CA LYS A 341 -6.38 11.18 1.84
C LYS A 341 -7.12 9.94 1.33
N ARG A 342 -6.93 9.56 0.06
CA ARG A 342 -7.52 8.34 -0.52
C ARG A 342 -6.94 7.08 0.11
N TRP A 343 -5.65 7.06 0.40
CA TRP A 343 -5.02 5.94 1.11
C TRP A 343 -5.52 5.84 2.56
N ALA A 344 -5.62 6.96 3.26
CA ALA A 344 -6.14 7.00 4.62
C ALA A 344 -7.64 6.65 4.71
N TRP A 345 -8.41 6.81 3.63
CA TRP A 345 -9.77 6.27 3.51
C TRP A 345 -9.83 4.74 3.69
N GLY A 346 -8.68 4.07 3.60
CA GLY A 346 -8.45 2.68 4.03
C GLY A 346 -8.96 2.36 5.45
N VAL A 347 -9.13 3.35 6.33
CA VAL A 347 -9.75 3.13 7.66
C VAL A 347 -11.14 2.49 7.59
N THR A 348 -11.84 2.61 6.45
CA THR A 348 -13.09 1.90 6.18
C THR A 348 -12.95 0.37 6.27
N ASP A 349 -11.77 -0.18 5.97
CA ASP A 349 -11.48 -1.61 6.15
C ASP A 349 -11.50 -2.02 7.62
N VAL A 350 -11.20 -1.13 8.58
CA VAL A 350 -11.33 -1.46 10.01
C VAL A 350 -12.77 -1.82 10.34
N GLY A 351 -13.73 -1.01 9.87
CA GLY A 351 -15.17 -1.29 10.04
C GLY A 351 -15.58 -2.61 9.39
N TYR A 352 -15.07 -2.89 8.18
CA TYR A 352 -15.30 -4.16 7.49
C TYR A 352 -14.77 -5.37 8.28
N VAL A 353 -13.51 -5.31 8.72
CA VAL A 353 -12.82 -6.38 9.47
C VAL A 353 -13.54 -6.62 10.81
N LEU A 354 -13.92 -5.56 11.53
CA LEU A 354 -14.71 -5.64 12.76
C LEU A 354 -16.07 -6.28 12.52
N LYS A 355 -16.76 -5.96 11.42
CA LYS A 355 -18.04 -6.59 11.08
C LYS A 355 -17.86 -8.08 10.78
N LYS A 356 -16.83 -8.42 9.99
CA LYS A 356 -16.52 -9.81 9.62
C LYS A 356 -16.08 -10.65 10.82
N PHE A 357 -15.49 -10.04 11.85
CA PHE A 357 -15.14 -10.71 13.11
C PHE A 357 -16.30 -11.55 13.67
N PHE A 358 -17.50 -10.96 13.70
CA PHE A 358 -18.71 -11.58 14.24
C PHE A 358 -19.39 -12.54 13.25
N LEU A 359 -19.09 -12.43 11.96
CA LEU A 359 -19.73 -13.22 10.90
C LEU A 359 -18.94 -14.47 10.51
N THR A 360 -17.73 -14.65 11.04
CA THR A 360 -16.79 -15.72 10.67
C THR A 360 -16.38 -16.54 11.90
N PRO A 361 -17.30 -17.33 12.49
CA PRO A 361 -17.00 -18.14 13.68
C PRO A 361 -16.04 -19.30 13.39
N HIS A 362 -15.85 -19.67 12.12
CA HIS A 362 -14.94 -20.74 11.70
C HIS A 362 -13.45 -20.35 11.82
N ILE A 363 -13.14 -19.07 11.99
CA ILE A 363 -11.79 -18.56 12.20
C ILE A 363 -11.62 -18.28 13.70
N GLY A 364 -10.52 -18.76 14.27
CA GLY A 364 -10.24 -18.57 15.69
C GLY A 364 -10.20 -17.09 16.10
N THR A 365 -10.71 -16.81 17.30
CA THR A 365 -10.88 -15.45 17.82
C THR A 365 -9.56 -14.69 17.88
N TRP A 366 -8.50 -15.35 18.36
CA TRP A 366 -7.20 -14.73 18.54
C TRP A 366 -6.58 -14.27 17.21
N GLN A 367 -6.78 -15.03 16.14
CA GLN A 367 -6.21 -14.72 14.84
C GLN A 367 -6.94 -13.56 14.18
N LYS A 368 -8.26 -13.46 14.37
CA LYS A 368 -9.01 -12.28 13.96
C LYS A 368 -8.60 -11.04 14.77
N LEU A 369 -8.41 -11.18 16.09
CA LEU A 369 -7.97 -10.08 16.95
C LEU A 369 -6.60 -9.53 16.53
N LYS A 370 -5.62 -10.40 16.25
CA LYS A 370 -4.31 -9.96 15.72
C LYS A 370 -4.44 -9.10 14.47
N LYS A 371 -5.30 -9.49 13.53
CA LYS A 371 -5.55 -8.73 12.29
C LYS A 371 -6.26 -7.41 12.54
N ILE A 372 -7.25 -7.39 13.44
CA ILE A 372 -7.95 -6.17 13.86
C ILE A 372 -6.99 -5.20 14.54
N ILE A 373 -6.18 -5.66 15.48
CA ILE A 373 -5.21 -4.83 16.18
C ILE A 373 -4.22 -4.22 15.19
N PHE A 374 -3.67 -5.03 14.27
CA PHE A 374 -2.74 -4.56 13.26
C PHE A 374 -3.33 -3.45 12.36
N ILE A 375 -4.53 -3.67 11.81
CA ILE A 375 -5.18 -2.67 10.93
C ILE A 375 -5.62 -1.44 11.72
N ALA A 376 -6.19 -1.62 12.92
CA ALA A 376 -6.64 -0.51 13.75
C ALA A 376 -5.46 0.35 14.24
N GLU A 377 -4.35 -0.26 14.70
CA GLU A 377 -3.12 0.44 15.07
C GLU A 377 -2.59 1.26 13.89
N THR A 378 -2.51 0.65 12.70
CA THR A 378 -1.99 1.31 11.49
C THR A 378 -2.82 2.54 11.13
N HIS A 379 -4.15 2.42 11.08
CA HIS A 379 -5.02 3.54 10.73
C HIS A 379 -5.23 4.55 11.86
N LEU A 380 -5.15 4.13 13.13
CA LEU A 380 -5.27 5.04 14.27
C LEU A 380 -4.07 5.96 14.37
N PHE A 381 -2.85 5.42 14.25
CA PHE A 381 -1.64 6.19 14.45
C PHE A 381 -1.26 7.07 13.26
N TRP A 382 -1.77 6.81 12.06
CA TRP A 382 -1.49 7.63 10.88
C TRP A 382 -1.89 9.12 11.05
N PRO A 383 -3.14 9.48 11.42
CA PRO A 383 -3.49 10.88 11.68
C PRO A 383 -3.00 11.40 13.03
N VAL A 384 -2.71 10.52 14.00
CA VAL A 384 -2.42 10.90 15.39
C VAL A 384 -0.94 11.21 15.63
N SER A 385 -0.03 10.47 14.99
CA SER A 385 1.40 10.47 15.34
C SER A 385 2.04 11.85 15.29
N PHE A 386 1.75 12.66 14.27
CA PHE A 386 2.31 14.02 14.20
C PHE A 386 1.96 14.86 15.42
N PHE A 387 0.68 14.88 15.84
CA PHE A 387 0.22 15.71 16.95
C PHE A 387 0.83 15.27 18.28
N ILE A 388 0.93 13.95 18.51
CA ILE A 388 1.55 13.44 19.73
C ILE A 388 3.06 13.75 19.75
N LEU A 389 3.78 13.31 18.72
CA LEU A 389 5.24 13.40 18.69
C LEU A 389 5.74 14.85 18.60
N THR A 390 5.06 15.72 17.83
CA THR A 390 5.60 17.05 17.52
C THR A 390 5.06 18.14 18.45
N ILE A 391 3.81 18.02 18.91
CA ILE A 391 3.12 19.12 19.60
C ILE A 391 2.91 18.81 21.09
N SER A 392 2.56 17.55 21.40
CA SER A 392 1.91 17.25 22.69
C SER A 392 2.80 17.41 23.90
N ALA A 393 4.11 17.16 23.81
CA ALA A 393 5.03 17.31 24.93
C ALA A 393 5.08 18.75 25.51
N SER A 394 4.81 19.76 24.68
CA SER A 394 4.78 21.16 25.09
C SER A 394 3.45 21.56 25.75
N ILE A 395 2.37 20.81 25.54
CA ILE A 395 1.02 21.22 25.94
C ILE A 395 0.82 21.21 27.47
N PRO A 396 1.11 20.13 28.21
CA PRO A 396 0.84 20.10 29.65
C PRO A 396 1.49 21.24 30.47
N PRO A 397 2.79 21.57 30.30
CA PRO A 397 3.40 22.69 31.03
C PRO A 397 2.94 24.06 30.55
N LEU A 398 2.39 24.20 29.33
CA LEU A 398 1.81 25.46 28.85
C LEU A 398 0.42 25.70 29.46
N ILE A 399 -0.41 24.67 29.58
CA ILE A 399 -1.79 24.77 30.04
C ILE A 399 -1.89 24.76 31.58
N ASN A 400 -0.99 24.05 32.26
CA ASN A 400 -1.04 23.89 33.72
C ASN A 400 0.20 24.51 34.40
N PRO A 401 0.09 25.74 34.96
CA PRO A 401 1.21 26.43 35.61
C PRO A 401 1.79 25.68 36.81
N SER A 402 0.96 24.98 37.57
CA SER A 402 1.41 24.17 38.71
C SER A 402 2.26 22.99 38.23
N PHE A 403 1.82 22.32 37.16
CA PHE A 403 2.58 21.23 36.55
C PHE A 403 3.92 21.72 35.97
N LYS A 404 3.96 22.88 35.32
CA LYS A 404 5.19 23.49 34.78
C LYS A 404 6.31 23.61 35.82
N ARG A 405 5.95 23.85 37.09
CA ARG A 405 6.88 23.99 38.22
C ARG A 405 7.36 22.65 38.79
N THR A 406 6.76 21.53 38.37
CA THR A 406 7.18 20.19 38.79
C THR A 406 8.40 19.72 38.01
N VAL A 407 9.13 18.74 38.58
CA VAL A 407 10.24 18.08 37.89
C VAL A 407 9.78 17.45 36.58
N LEU A 408 8.64 16.74 36.58
CA LEU A 408 8.09 16.11 35.38
C LEU A 408 7.69 17.13 34.31
N GLY A 409 7.09 18.27 34.71
CA GLY A 409 6.72 19.33 33.78
C GLY A 409 7.93 20.01 33.11
N LEU A 410 9.04 20.16 33.84
CA LEU A 410 10.30 20.67 33.28
C LEU A 410 10.99 19.64 32.37
N LEU A 411 10.93 18.34 32.72
CA LEU A 411 11.62 17.27 32.01
C LEU A 411 10.87 16.77 30.78
N LEU A 412 9.53 16.82 30.75
CA LEU A 412 8.72 16.23 29.69
C LEU A 412 9.14 16.68 28.27
N PRO A 413 9.24 17.99 27.94
CA PRO A 413 9.70 18.42 26.62
C PRO A 413 11.12 17.97 26.29
N LYS A 414 12.01 17.94 27.31
CA LYS A 414 13.42 17.54 27.14
C LYS A 414 13.56 16.05 26.86
N LEU A 415 12.81 15.22 27.58
CA LEU A 415 12.78 13.76 27.39
C LEU A 415 12.19 13.40 26.04
N SER A 416 11.07 14.03 25.66
CA SER A 416 10.45 13.84 24.36
C SER A 416 11.42 14.21 23.23
N ALA A 417 12.05 15.39 23.31
CA ALA A 417 13.06 15.81 22.36
C ALA A 417 14.24 14.82 22.26
N LEU A 418 14.76 14.33 23.39
CA LEU A 418 15.83 13.33 23.40
C LEU A 418 15.43 12.03 22.68
N ILE A 419 14.26 11.48 23.00
CA ILE A 419 13.76 10.23 22.38
C ILE A 419 13.57 10.41 20.88
N LEU A 420 13.04 11.56 20.44
CA LEU A 420 12.85 11.86 19.02
C LEU A 420 14.16 12.12 18.28
N THR A 421 15.15 12.75 18.93
CA THR A 421 16.51 12.88 18.38
C THR A 421 17.15 11.51 18.17
N LEU A 422 17.05 10.61 19.16
CA LEU A 422 17.53 9.23 19.02
C LEU A 422 16.80 8.47 17.91
N SER A 423 15.48 8.65 17.80
CA SER A 423 14.67 8.09 16.70
C SER A 423 15.15 8.59 15.33
N SER A 424 15.52 9.86 15.24
CA SER A 424 15.97 10.50 14.00
C SER A 424 17.30 9.96 13.47
N VAL A 425 18.12 9.32 14.32
CA VAL A 425 19.35 8.62 13.88
C VAL A 425 19.02 7.55 12.83
N MET A 426 17.84 6.91 12.91
CA MET A 426 17.40 5.92 11.91
C MET A 426 17.26 6.52 10.51
N LEU A 427 17.07 7.84 10.37
CA LEU A 427 17.01 8.51 9.07
C LEU A 427 18.33 8.40 8.31
N ILE A 428 19.48 8.34 9.00
CA ILE A 428 20.79 8.17 8.36
C ILE A 428 20.82 6.84 7.58
N LEU A 429 20.32 5.78 8.21
CA LEU A 429 20.18 4.48 7.56
C LEU A 429 19.19 4.54 6.39
N TYR A 430 18.06 5.23 6.55
CA TYR A 430 17.08 5.38 5.47
C TYR A 430 17.67 6.11 4.27
N ILE A 431 18.43 7.20 4.47
CA ILE A 431 19.13 7.90 3.38
C ILE A 431 20.10 6.96 2.67
N TYR A 432 20.88 6.19 3.43
CA TYR A 432 21.83 5.23 2.86
C TYR A 432 21.12 4.19 1.98
N LEU A 433 20.08 3.55 2.51
CA LEU A 433 19.30 2.54 1.79
C LEU A 433 18.59 3.13 0.58
N ASP A 434 18.02 4.32 0.70
CA ASP A 434 17.34 5.05 -0.37
C ASP A 434 18.29 5.33 -1.54
N ILE A 435 19.53 5.79 -1.28
CA ILE A 435 20.55 5.97 -2.31
C ILE A 435 20.91 4.64 -2.99
N LYS A 436 21.09 3.56 -2.21
CA LYS A 436 21.44 2.23 -2.75
C LYS A 436 20.32 1.62 -3.59
N LEU A 437 19.07 1.75 -3.16
CA LEU A 437 17.91 1.26 -3.91
C LEU A 437 17.72 2.04 -5.20
N ARG A 438 17.87 3.37 -5.17
CA ARG A 438 17.85 4.20 -6.38
C ARG A 438 18.91 3.78 -7.40
N GLN A 439 20.13 3.49 -6.95
CA GLN A 439 21.18 2.96 -7.82
C GLN A 439 20.78 1.64 -8.50
N LYS A 440 20.08 0.74 -7.78
CA LYS A 440 19.60 -0.55 -8.31
C LYS A 440 18.55 -0.41 -9.42
N VAL A 441 17.78 0.67 -9.41
CA VAL A 441 16.78 0.97 -10.46
C VAL A 441 17.28 1.99 -11.49
N ASN A 442 18.61 2.13 -11.61
CA ASN A 442 19.28 3.06 -12.55
C ASN A 442 18.94 4.54 -12.36
N MET A 443 18.44 4.94 -11.18
CA MET A 443 18.15 6.32 -10.84
C MET A 443 19.30 6.93 -10.04
N ARG A 444 20.39 7.33 -10.71
CA ARG A 444 21.60 7.81 -10.02
C ARG A 444 21.35 9.11 -9.26
N THR A 445 22.02 9.27 -8.13
CA THR A 445 21.98 10.48 -7.29
C THR A 445 23.22 11.32 -7.60
N SER A 446 23.03 12.57 -8.04
CA SER A 446 24.15 13.48 -8.25
C SER A 446 24.80 13.82 -6.91
N VAL A 447 26.13 13.92 -6.87
CA VAL A 447 26.89 14.33 -5.68
C VAL A 447 26.44 15.71 -5.19
N SER A 448 26.09 16.61 -6.12
CA SER A 448 25.57 17.95 -5.80
C SER A 448 24.24 17.94 -5.05
N SER A 449 23.48 16.84 -5.10
CA SER A 449 22.21 16.70 -4.40
C SER A 449 22.32 16.09 -3.00
N LEU A 450 23.51 15.62 -2.60
CA LEU A 450 23.72 14.98 -1.29
C LEU A 450 23.45 15.93 -0.11
N PRO A 451 23.89 17.20 -0.10
CA PRO A 451 23.57 18.11 1.01
C PRO A 451 22.06 18.29 1.19
N LEU A 452 21.32 18.35 0.08
CA LEU A 452 19.86 18.49 0.10
C LEU A 452 19.18 17.28 0.74
N LEU A 453 19.70 16.05 0.53
CA LEU A 453 19.18 14.82 1.14
C LEU A 453 19.41 14.77 2.66
N ILE A 454 20.31 15.59 3.21
CA ILE A 454 20.52 15.72 4.66
C ILE A 454 19.63 16.83 5.22
N VAL A 455 19.64 18.01 4.58
CA VAL A 455 18.87 19.18 5.04
C VAL A 455 17.37 18.93 5.00
N GLN A 456 16.87 18.11 4.07
CA GLN A 456 15.45 17.84 3.93
C GLN A 456 14.80 17.33 5.22
N TRP A 457 15.52 16.60 6.07
CA TRP A 457 14.95 16.02 7.29
C TRP A 457 14.52 17.05 8.34
N TYR A 458 15.05 18.29 8.30
CA TYR A 458 14.54 19.39 9.12
C TYR A 458 13.09 19.76 8.76
N LEU A 459 12.66 19.51 7.52
CA LEU A 459 11.28 19.74 7.07
C LEU A 459 10.37 18.53 7.30
N LEU A 460 10.86 17.46 7.94
CA LEU A 460 10.07 16.27 8.21
C LEU A 460 8.78 16.57 8.99
N PRO A 461 8.75 17.46 10.02
CA PRO A 461 7.50 17.82 10.69
C PRO A 461 6.47 18.46 9.73
N ILE A 462 6.92 19.34 8.82
CA ILE A 462 6.06 20.00 7.84
C ILE A 462 5.47 18.97 6.86
N VAL A 463 6.31 18.08 6.33
CA VAL A 463 5.87 17.02 5.42
C VAL A 463 4.92 16.05 6.14
N SER A 464 5.25 15.66 7.37
CA SER A 464 4.42 14.75 8.18
C SER A 464 3.05 15.34 8.48
N PHE A 465 2.97 16.64 8.76
CA PHE A 465 1.68 17.31 8.96
C PHE A 465 0.86 17.37 7.67
N PHE A 466 1.37 18.08 6.64
CA PHE A 466 0.57 18.41 5.46
C PHE A 466 0.35 17.25 4.49
N PHE A 467 1.28 16.30 4.42
CA PHE A 467 1.25 15.21 3.44
C PHE A 467 1.16 13.81 4.07
N SER A 468 0.85 13.72 5.37
CA SER A 468 0.53 12.45 6.04
C SER A 468 -0.62 12.59 7.04
N SER A 469 -0.43 13.25 8.18
CA SER A 469 -1.43 13.25 9.26
C SER A 469 -2.67 14.08 8.96
N LEU A 470 -2.54 15.26 8.35
CA LEU A 470 -3.69 16.12 7.99
C LEU A 470 -4.63 15.49 6.96
N PRO A 471 -4.16 14.97 5.79
CA PRO A 471 -5.05 14.29 4.86
C PRO A 471 -5.68 13.01 5.45
N ALA A 472 -4.97 12.31 6.35
CA ALA A 472 -5.55 11.19 7.08
C ALA A 472 -6.66 11.61 8.06
N LEU A 473 -6.45 12.72 8.77
CA LEU A 473 -7.45 13.31 9.66
C LEU A 473 -8.67 13.83 8.89
N ASP A 474 -8.49 14.38 7.68
CA ASP A 474 -9.58 14.76 6.76
C ASP A 474 -10.43 13.53 6.39
N ALA A 475 -9.79 12.42 6.01
CA ALA A 475 -10.49 11.16 5.73
C ALA A 475 -11.30 10.66 6.94
N HIS A 476 -10.70 10.65 8.14
CA HIS A 476 -11.38 10.23 9.38
C HIS A 476 -12.57 11.14 9.70
N THR A 477 -12.38 12.46 9.60
CA THR A 477 -13.43 13.45 9.90
C THR A 477 -14.59 13.36 8.93
N ARG A 478 -14.32 13.11 7.64
CA ARG A 478 -15.39 12.85 6.65
C ARG A 478 -16.23 11.64 7.01
N ILE A 479 -15.60 10.55 7.47
CA ILE A 479 -16.32 9.37 7.95
C ILE A 479 -17.21 9.76 9.13
N LEU A 480 -16.71 10.49 10.13
CA LEU A 480 -17.53 10.96 11.26
C LEU A 480 -18.74 11.79 10.82
N LEU A 481 -18.54 12.67 9.83
CA LEU A 481 -19.60 13.51 9.27
C LEU A 481 -20.53 12.79 8.28
N GLY A 482 -20.29 11.51 7.98
CA GLY A 482 -21.08 10.73 7.03
C GLY A 482 -20.89 11.15 5.57
N LYS A 483 -19.82 11.91 5.27
CA LYS A 483 -19.49 12.37 3.92
C LYS A 483 -18.65 11.31 3.21
N LYS A 484 -19.18 10.70 2.15
CA LYS A 484 -18.42 9.78 1.30
C LYS A 484 -17.25 10.49 0.60
N LEU A 485 -16.13 9.78 0.43
CA LEU A 485 -15.05 10.22 -0.44
C LEU A 485 -15.41 9.88 -1.90
N LYS A 486 -15.43 10.88 -2.79
CA LYS A 486 -15.53 10.63 -4.23
C LYS A 486 -14.16 10.22 -4.76
N TYR A 487 -14.08 9.10 -5.48
CA TYR A 487 -12.82 8.66 -6.09
C TYR A 487 -12.35 9.66 -7.15
N LYS A 488 -11.17 10.25 -6.93
CA LYS A 488 -10.48 11.13 -7.87
C LYS A 488 -9.18 10.46 -8.26
N VAL A 489 -8.89 10.29 -9.56
CA VAL A 489 -7.62 9.69 -10.00
C VAL A 489 -6.45 10.63 -9.74
N THR A 490 -5.32 10.04 -9.34
CA THR A 490 -4.07 10.78 -9.16
C THR A 490 -3.46 11.01 -10.52
N GLU A 491 -3.38 12.26 -10.93
CA GLU A 491 -2.75 12.63 -12.20
C GLU A 491 -1.24 12.44 -12.13
N LYS A 492 -0.71 11.68 -13.09
CA LYS A 492 0.71 11.51 -13.35
C LYS A 492 0.96 11.90 -14.81
N VAL A 493 1.77 12.94 -15.02
CA VAL A 493 2.13 13.44 -16.35
C VAL A 493 3.47 12.88 -16.78
#